data_AF-A0A2E5P0E8-F1
#
_entry.id   AF-A0A2E5P0E8-F1
#
_cell.length_a   1.000
_cell.length_b   1.000
_cell.length_c   1.000
_cell.angle_alpha   90.00
_cell.angle_beta   90.00
_cell.angle_gamma   90.00
#
_symmetry.space_group_name_H-M   'P 1'
#
loop_
_entity.id
_entity.type
_entity.pdbx_description
1 polymer ?
#
loop_
_entity_poly.entity_id
_entity_poly.type
_entity_poly.pdbx_seq_one_letter_code
_entity_poly.pdbx_strand_id
1 'polypeptide(L)'
;MDLLGDLQINDTTPQADYDRDDWGSGWSDADSDCINTRHEVLILESLISVEMDPSGCKVIGGQWFDAFTGTYVDDPGSLDIDHFVPLANAHASGGWAWSAANKRDYYNNLADPQHLIAVTASANRSKGARGPDEWKPPDSRYWCQYAYFWVGIKARWGLTATSSETNALQTMLEGCDEAPSDATTATSMAPAVPASTTTTPRATTPPTTTGGNGGQSSGGGAGKGRPADTYACNIDSLGYCIFTGTPHQTGLDPGTEAIVDRDGNFLFAANEAVAVNVRSEALPARGTPAFDGDELQRSSQDGLSEDEKAFHRVMAIMFPIRNALMYDIAVVTQTEWDLLVSELEQREIKETTFTSGPTPKDNYYGRQGIFDLAKNPRGKDIHHDVMKFLEEAGLYLLCHVTTNDFGEMLQETHPEGHDPCREAEISTRIPFSHLTSTTTAGTSPATTSGVPDNPGNTKDCSDFSTYPDAKAWFDTYFPYFGDVARLDGDNDGEPCESLPGGP
;
A
#
# COMPACT_ATOMS: atom_id res chain seq x y z
N MET A 1 -4.22 0.74 -42.15
CA MET A 1 -2.79 0.70 -41.79
C MET A 1 -2.68 -0.30 -40.67
N ASP A 2 -1.75 -1.24 -40.77
CA ASP A 2 -1.52 -2.24 -39.73
C ASP A 2 -0.76 -1.56 -38.58
N LEU A 3 -1.51 -1.07 -37.58
CA LEU A 3 -0.98 -0.29 -36.44
C LEU A 3 0.22 -0.99 -35.80
N LEU A 4 0.14 -2.31 -35.59
CA LEU A 4 1.22 -3.07 -34.97
C LEU A 4 2.44 -3.25 -35.88
N GLY A 5 2.27 -3.09 -37.19
CA GLY A 5 3.37 -3.13 -38.17
C GLY A 5 4.36 -1.98 -38.04
N ASP A 6 4.03 -0.92 -37.29
CA ASP A 6 4.93 0.19 -37.00
C ASP A 6 5.94 -0.13 -35.87
N LEU A 7 5.74 -1.24 -35.15
CA LEU A 7 6.63 -1.67 -34.06
C LEU A 7 7.71 -2.63 -34.55
N GLN A 8 8.95 -2.38 -34.14
CA GLN A 8 10.02 -3.34 -34.28
C GLN A 8 9.97 -4.35 -33.12
N ILE A 9 9.81 -5.64 -33.45
CA ILE A 9 9.76 -6.70 -32.44
C ILE A 9 11.18 -7.04 -31.99
N ASN A 10 11.41 -7.01 -30.67
CA ASN A 10 12.64 -7.46 -30.05
C ASN A 10 12.39 -8.15 -28.70
N ASP A 11 12.70 -9.44 -28.62
CA ASP A 11 12.56 -10.27 -27.40
C ASP A 11 13.88 -10.44 -26.62
N THR A 12 14.95 -9.74 -27.01
CA THR A 12 16.22 -9.84 -26.30
C THR A 12 16.16 -9.13 -24.95
N THR A 13 16.86 -9.67 -23.95
CA THR A 13 17.04 -9.01 -22.65
C THR A 13 17.71 -7.63 -22.81
N PRO A 14 17.36 -6.66 -21.95
CA PRO A 14 18.00 -5.34 -21.94
C PRO A 14 19.53 -5.44 -21.90
N GLN A 15 20.21 -4.58 -22.65
CA GLN A 15 21.68 -4.61 -22.76
C GLN A 15 22.39 -3.86 -21.64
N ALA A 16 21.64 -3.06 -20.86
CA ALA A 16 22.15 -2.28 -19.75
C ALA A 16 21.12 -2.26 -18.62
N ASP A 17 21.62 -2.23 -17.38
CA ASP A 17 20.78 -2.08 -16.21
C ASP A 17 20.05 -0.73 -16.26
N TYR A 18 18.84 -0.71 -15.72
CA TYR A 18 18.05 0.50 -15.63
C TYR A 18 18.51 1.33 -14.43
N ASP A 19 18.78 2.61 -14.67
CA ASP A 19 18.99 3.62 -13.63
C ASP A 19 17.97 4.73 -13.87
N ARG A 20 17.24 5.13 -12.83
CA ARG A 20 16.24 6.21 -12.91
C ARG A 20 16.90 7.56 -13.10
N ASP A 21 18.05 7.80 -12.48
CA ASP A 21 18.73 9.09 -12.45
C ASP A 21 19.24 9.51 -13.84
N ASP A 22 19.46 8.53 -14.71
CA ASP A 22 19.79 8.70 -16.13
C ASP A 22 18.72 9.47 -16.92
N TRP A 23 17.48 9.53 -16.43
CA TRP A 23 16.34 10.15 -17.09
C TRP A 23 16.08 11.60 -16.64
N GLY A 24 16.91 12.11 -15.74
CA GLY A 24 16.86 13.49 -15.26
C GLY A 24 16.31 13.62 -13.85
N SER A 25 16.35 14.84 -13.32
CA SER A 25 16.02 15.17 -11.92
C SER A 25 14.53 15.39 -11.65
N GLY A 26 13.65 14.83 -12.49
CA GLY A 26 12.20 15.02 -12.38
C GLY A 26 11.60 15.98 -13.42
N TRP A 27 10.43 16.52 -13.08
CA TRP A 27 9.65 17.41 -13.93
C TRP A 27 10.38 18.73 -14.16
N SER A 28 10.61 19.07 -15.43
CA SER A 28 11.25 20.32 -15.82
C SER A 28 10.25 21.48 -15.90
N ASP A 29 10.73 22.68 -15.59
CA ASP A 29 10.09 23.94 -15.98
C ASP A 29 10.87 24.47 -17.19
N ALA A 30 10.41 24.15 -18.40
CA ALA A 30 11.19 24.34 -19.62
C ALA A 30 11.16 25.79 -20.13
N ASP A 31 10.06 26.51 -19.87
CA ASP A 31 9.88 27.90 -20.29
C ASP A 31 10.14 28.91 -19.15
N SER A 32 10.48 28.42 -17.96
CA SER A 32 10.84 29.20 -16.77
C SER A 32 9.68 30.06 -16.25
N ASP A 33 8.45 29.58 -16.42
CA ASP A 33 7.24 30.25 -15.95
C ASP A 33 6.84 29.85 -14.52
N CYS A 34 7.61 28.96 -13.88
CA CYS A 34 7.44 28.28 -12.58
C CYS A 34 6.51 27.07 -12.55
N ILE A 35 5.81 26.77 -13.64
CA ILE A 35 4.91 25.62 -13.76
C ILE A 35 5.70 24.49 -14.42
N ASN A 36 6.08 23.49 -13.62
CA ASN A 36 6.76 22.33 -14.17
C ASN A 36 5.83 21.44 -14.99
N THR A 37 6.42 20.52 -15.76
CA THR A 37 5.71 19.56 -16.63
C THR A 37 4.54 18.86 -15.95
N ARG A 38 4.64 18.48 -14.67
CA ARG A 38 3.51 17.87 -13.94
C ARG A 38 2.31 18.80 -13.91
N HIS A 39 2.52 20.05 -13.51
CA HIS A 39 1.45 21.02 -13.42
C HIS A 39 0.96 21.47 -14.80
N GLU A 40 1.81 21.47 -15.82
CA GLU A 40 1.38 21.67 -17.21
C GLU A 40 0.40 20.59 -17.67
N VAL A 41 0.68 19.30 -17.42
CA VAL A 41 -0.27 18.21 -17.75
C VAL A 41 -1.58 18.37 -16.97
N LEU A 42 -1.51 18.70 -15.67
CA LEU A 42 -2.72 18.94 -14.88
C LEU A 42 -3.56 20.10 -15.43
N ILE A 43 -2.94 21.18 -15.92
CA ILE A 43 -3.65 22.29 -16.58
C ILE A 43 -4.28 21.83 -17.90
N LEU A 44 -3.54 21.07 -18.70
CA LEU A 44 -3.96 20.63 -20.03
C LEU A 44 -5.13 19.63 -19.98
N GLU A 45 -5.12 18.72 -19.02
CA GLU A 45 -6.10 17.63 -18.95
C GLU A 45 -7.32 17.94 -18.07
N SER A 46 -7.30 19.05 -17.33
CA SER A 46 -8.44 19.43 -16.49
C SER A 46 -9.66 19.76 -17.36
N LEU A 47 -10.79 19.15 -17.02
CA LEU A 47 -12.09 19.31 -17.66
C LEU A 47 -12.77 20.63 -17.30
N ILE A 48 -12.29 21.27 -16.24
CA ILE A 48 -12.71 22.60 -15.79
C ILE A 48 -11.49 23.50 -15.62
N SER A 49 -11.70 24.79 -15.43
CA SER A 49 -10.61 25.70 -15.06
C SER A 49 -9.95 25.25 -13.77
N VAL A 50 -8.62 25.12 -13.78
CA VAL A 50 -7.86 24.76 -12.58
C VAL A 50 -7.83 25.90 -11.57
N GLU A 51 -7.71 25.52 -10.30
CA GLU A 51 -7.37 26.42 -9.21
C GLU A 51 -5.86 26.39 -9.01
N MET A 52 -5.24 27.57 -9.01
CA MET A 52 -3.81 27.73 -8.75
C MET A 52 -3.58 28.15 -7.31
N ASP A 53 -2.46 27.73 -6.74
CA ASP A 53 -2.00 28.19 -5.44
C ASP A 53 -1.70 29.71 -5.46
N PRO A 54 -1.53 30.36 -4.29
CA PRO A 54 -1.26 31.79 -4.24
C PRO A 54 0.00 32.25 -4.98
N SER A 55 0.97 31.36 -5.20
CA SER A 55 2.16 31.67 -6.00
C SER A 55 1.89 31.66 -7.50
N GLY A 56 0.83 30.97 -7.94
CA GLY A 56 0.51 30.77 -9.36
C GLY A 56 1.31 29.65 -10.03
N CYS A 57 2.11 28.89 -9.26
CA CYS A 57 3.03 27.89 -9.79
C CYS A 57 2.52 26.45 -9.64
N LYS A 58 1.47 26.23 -8.85
CA LYS A 58 0.96 24.89 -8.55
C LYS A 58 -0.54 24.81 -8.74
N VAL A 59 -0.98 23.77 -9.45
CA VAL A 59 -2.38 23.37 -9.50
C VAL A 59 -2.78 22.76 -8.16
N ILE A 60 -3.83 23.30 -7.53
CA ILE A 60 -4.37 22.85 -6.23
C ILE A 60 -5.84 22.41 -6.31
N GLY A 61 -6.47 22.55 -7.47
CA GLY A 61 -7.84 22.10 -7.70
C GLY A 61 -8.15 22.06 -9.19
N GLY A 62 -9.13 21.25 -9.56
CA GLY A 62 -9.56 21.06 -10.94
C GLY A 62 -10.54 19.90 -11.04
N GLN A 63 -10.68 19.32 -12.21
CA GLN A 63 -11.41 18.06 -12.39
C GLN A 63 -10.77 17.29 -13.54
N TRP A 64 -10.32 16.08 -13.29
CA TRP A 64 -9.69 15.19 -14.25
C TRP A 64 -10.53 13.92 -14.42
N PHE A 65 -10.42 13.31 -15.58
CA PHE A 65 -10.96 11.97 -15.83
C PHE A 65 -9.80 11.00 -15.94
N ASP A 66 -9.65 10.12 -14.95
CA ASP A 66 -8.67 9.04 -15.00
C ASP A 66 -9.15 7.99 -16.00
N ALA A 67 -8.54 8.01 -17.19
CA ALA A 67 -8.88 7.11 -18.27
C ALA A 67 -8.54 5.63 -17.97
N PHE A 68 -7.63 5.35 -17.02
CA PHE A 68 -7.29 3.97 -16.66
C PHE A 68 -8.38 3.31 -15.83
N THR A 69 -9.03 4.07 -14.93
CA THR A 69 -10.05 3.57 -14.01
C THR A 69 -11.47 3.94 -14.42
N GLY A 70 -11.64 4.92 -15.31
CA GLY A 70 -12.92 5.46 -15.72
C GLY A 70 -13.59 6.34 -14.66
N THR A 71 -12.80 6.95 -13.76
CA THR A 71 -13.30 7.74 -12.63
C THR A 71 -12.93 9.22 -12.75
N TYR A 72 -13.71 10.08 -12.09
CA TYR A 72 -13.40 11.51 -12.01
C TYR A 72 -12.68 11.81 -10.70
N VAL A 73 -11.68 12.69 -10.77
CA VAL A 73 -10.85 13.10 -9.64
C VAL A 73 -10.79 14.62 -9.61
N ASP A 74 -11.08 15.24 -8.47
CA ASP A 74 -11.05 16.70 -8.31
C ASP A 74 -9.81 17.19 -7.53
N ASP A 75 -9.13 16.29 -6.83
CA ASP A 75 -7.91 16.57 -6.07
C ASP A 75 -6.65 16.24 -6.92
N PRO A 76 -5.82 17.25 -7.28
CA PRO A 76 -4.58 17.01 -8.00
C PRO A 76 -3.54 16.23 -7.20
N GLY A 77 -3.66 16.16 -5.86
CA GLY A 77 -2.79 15.34 -5.01
C GLY A 77 -3.02 13.83 -5.19
N SER A 78 -4.23 13.45 -5.59
CA SER A 78 -4.63 12.06 -5.84
C SER A 78 -4.24 11.53 -7.24
N LEU A 79 -3.66 12.40 -8.08
CA LEU A 79 -3.22 12.08 -9.43
C LEU A 79 -1.70 11.96 -9.52
N ASP A 80 -1.25 11.00 -10.31
CA ASP A 80 0.12 10.96 -10.83
C ASP A 80 0.12 11.30 -12.32
N ILE A 81 1.22 11.88 -12.78
CA ILE A 81 1.49 12.01 -14.21
C ILE A 81 2.28 10.77 -14.63
N ASP A 82 1.61 9.87 -15.33
CA ASP A 82 2.19 8.63 -15.83
C ASP A 82 2.94 8.87 -17.13
N HIS A 83 4.11 8.24 -17.25
CA HIS A 83 4.76 8.03 -18.55
C HIS A 83 4.02 6.88 -19.22
N PHE A 84 3.20 7.20 -20.23
CA PHE A 84 2.27 6.24 -20.83
C PHE A 84 2.97 4.92 -21.19
N VAL A 85 4.15 5.01 -21.79
CA VAL A 85 5.16 3.94 -21.81
C VAL A 85 6.15 4.21 -20.66
N PRO A 86 6.22 3.34 -19.62
CA PRO A 86 7.06 3.59 -18.44
C PRO A 86 8.54 3.75 -18.79
N LEU A 87 9.28 4.56 -18.02
CA LEU A 87 10.70 4.81 -18.28
C LEU A 87 11.56 3.53 -18.32
N ALA A 88 11.30 2.58 -17.41
CA ALA A 88 12.00 1.30 -17.40
C ALA A 88 11.64 0.44 -18.63
N ASN A 89 10.38 0.47 -19.09
CA ASN A 89 9.98 -0.19 -20.33
C ASN A 89 10.65 0.48 -21.54
N ALA A 90 10.69 1.82 -21.59
CA ALA A 90 11.37 2.57 -22.63
C ALA A 90 12.87 2.25 -22.65
N HIS A 91 13.52 2.16 -21.49
CA HIS A 91 14.92 1.73 -21.34
C HIS A 91 15.15 0.36 -21.96
N ALA A 92 14.38 -0.65 -21.53
CA ALA A 92 14.44 -2.02 -22.02
C ALA A 92 14.19 -2.10 -23.54
N SER A 93 13.31 -1.22 -24.05
CA SER A 93 12.89 -1.18 -25.45
C SER A 93 13.88 -0.44 -26.38
N GLY A 94 15.02 0.03 -25.87
CA GLY A 94 16.07 0.69 -26.67
C GLY A 94 16.50 2.06 -26.15
N GLY A 95 15.76 2.61 -25.17
CA GLY A 95 16.05 3.89 -24.54
C GLY A 95 17.37 3.91 -23.76
N TRP A 96 17.92 2.75 -23.40
CA TRP A 96 19.24 2.64 -22.78
C TRP A 96 20.35 3.30 -23.62
N ALA A 97 20.22 3.29 -24.95
CA ALA A 97 21.21 3.82 -25.88
C ALA A 97 21.06 5.33 -26.13
N TRP A 98 20.03 5.96 -25.56
CA TRP A 98 19.76 7.38 -25.75
C TRP A 98 20.77 8.27 -25.02
N SER A 99 21.03 9.44 -25.60
CA SER A 99 21.75 10.49 -24.88
C SER A 99 20.93 10.98 -23.69
N ALA A 100 21.60 11.54 -22.68
CA ALA A 100 20.92 12.15 -21.53
C ALA A 100 19.92 13.26 -21.95
N ALA A 101 20.19 13.97 -23.06
CA ALA A 101 19.26 14.95 -23.61
C ALA A 101 17.97 14.29 -24.10
N ASN A 102 18.08 13.20 -24.88
CA ASN A 102 16.90 12.46 -25.36
C ASN A 102 16.11 11.82 -24.21
N LYS A 103 16.79 11.28 -23.18
CA LYS A 103 16.11 10.74 -21.99
C LYS A 103 15.33 11.82 -21.25
N ARG A 104 15.90 13.03 -21.09
CA ARG A 104 15.20 14.18 -20.50
C ARG A 104 14.04 14.68 -21.35
N ASP A 105 14.22 14.71 -22.68
CA ASP A 105 13.16 15.09 -23.62
C ASP A 105 12.01 14.08 -23.59
N TYR A 106 12.31 12.78 -23.44
CA TYR A 106 11.31 11.74 -23.20
C TYR A 106 10.61 11.94 -21.87
N TYR A 107 11.35 12.23 -20.80
CA TYR A 107 10.77 12.42 -19.48
C TYR A 107 9.74 13.56 -19.46
N ASN A 108 10.00 14.65 -20.19
CA ASN A 108 9.22 15.89 -20.12
C ASN A 108 8.49 16.24 -21.43
N ASN A 109 8.17 15.26 -22.27
CA ASN A 109 7.55 15.54 -23.56
C ASN A 109 6.09 16.00 -23.41
N LEU A 110 5.86 17.29 -23.65
CA LEU A 110 4.52 17.90 -23.75
C LEU A 110 4.08 18.19 -25.19
N ALA A 111 4.98 17.97 -26.15
CA ALA A 111 4.69 18.18 -27.57
C ALA A 111 3.76 17.08 -28.14
N ASP A 112 3.78 15.90 -27.53
CA ASP A 112 2.83 14.82 -27.77
C ASP A 112 1.84 14.73 -26.59
N PRO A 113 0.56 15.12 -26.77
CA PRO A 113 -0.43 15.11 -25.70
C PRO A 113 -0.81 13.70 -25.22
N GLN A 114 -0.31 12.65 -25.88
CA GLN A 114 -0.54 11.26 -25.49
C GLN A 114 0.59 10.69 -24.64
N HIS A 115 1.74 11.39 -24.56
CA HIS A 115 2.97 10.87 -23.97
C HIS A 115 2.94 10.82 -22.44
N LEU A 116 2.32 11.83 -21.83
CA LEU A 116 2.06 11.93 -20.40
C LEU A 116 0.54 11.95 -20.18
N ILE A 117 0.08 11.34 -19.10
CA ILE A 117 -1.34 11.32 -18.75
C ILE A 117 -1.55 11.46 -17.24
N ALA A 118 -2.52 12.26 -16.82
CA ALA A 118 -2.95 12.34 -15.42
C ALA A 118 -3.90 11.19 -15.09
N VAL A 119 -3.47 10.31 -14.19
CA VAL A 119 -4.24 9.13 -13.77
C VAL A 119 -4.21 9.02 -12.26
N THR A 120 -5.11 8.23 -11.65
CA THR A 120 -5.04 8.01 -10.20
C THR A 120 -3.70 7.40 -9.81
N ALA A 121 -3.14 7.87 -8.69
CA ALA A 121 -1.89 7.33 -8.17
C ALA A 121 -1.95 5.80 -7.98
N SER A 122 -3.11 5.28 -7.58
CA SER A 122 -3.35 3.82 -7.48
C SER A 122 -3.21 3.09 -8.82
N ALA A 123 -3.75 3.63 -9.91
CA ALA A 123 -3.68 3.01 -11.22
C ALA A 123 -2.25 3.06 -11.78
N ASN A 124 -1.58 4.21 -11.65
CA ASN A 124 -0.19 4.37 -12.06
C ASN A 124 0.75 3.41 -11.32
N ARG A 125 0.64 3.32 -10.00
CA ARG A 125 1.46 2.39 -9.18
C ARG A 125 1.12 0.93 -9.45
N SER A 126 -0.16 0.63 -9.73
CA SER A 126 -0.56 -0.69 -10.20
C SER A 126 0.02 -1.00 -11.58
N LYS A 127 0.30 -0.02 -12.44
CA LYS A 127 0.99 -0.23 -13.72
C LYS A 127 2.49 -0.44 -13.49
N GLY A 128 3.17 0.49 -12.81
CA GLY A 128 4.61 0.42 -12.58
C GLY A 128 5.40 0.40 -13.91
N ALA A 129 6.42 -0.46 -14.00
CA ALA A 129 7.25 -0.61 -15.20
C ALA A 129 6.64 -1.51 -16.30
N ARG A 130 5.47 -2.09 -16.05
CA ARG A 130 4.89 -3.18 -16.85
C ARG A 130 4.46 -2.73 -18.24
N GLY A 131 4.61 -3.65 -19.19
CA GLY A 131 4.01 -3.56 -20.51
C GLY A 131 2.54 -3.99 -20.54
N PRO A 132 1.83 -3.80 -21.68
CA PRO A 132 0.44 -4.22 -21.89
C PRO A 132 0.18 -5.72 -21.69
N ASP A 133 1.22 -6.53 -21.72
CA ASP A 133 1.19 -7.97 -21.48
C ASP A 133 1.15 -8.36 -20.00
N GLU A 134 1.62 -7.48 -19.12
CA GLU A 134 1.65 -7.72 -17.67
C GLU A 134 0.64 -6.84 -16.91
N TRP A 135 0.25 -5.70 -17.49
CA TRP A 135 -0.75 -4.81 -16.93
C TRP A 135 -1.61 -4.17 -18.01
N LYS A 136 -2.91 -4.04 -17.75
CA LYS A 136 -3.86 -3.32 -18.61
C LYS A 136 -4.70 -2.38 -17.76
N PRO A 137 -5.18 -1.25 -18.34
CA PRO A 137 -6.16 -0.41 -17.67
C PRO A 137 -7.34 -1.22 -17.12
N PRO A 138 -7.71 -1.07 -15.84
CA PRO A 138 -8.89 -1.73 -15.28
C PRO A 138 -10.18 -1.41 -16.07
N ASP A 139 -10.30 -0.20 -16.61
CA ASP A 139 -11.38 0.15 -17.52
C ASP A 139 -11.10 -0.37 -18.94
N SER A 140 -11.70 -1.52 -19.25
CA SER A 140 -11.64 -2.13 -20.59
C SER A 140 -12.13 -1.24 -21.73
N ARG A 141 -12.96 -0.22 -21.46
CA ARG A 141 -13.43 0.71 -22.48
C ARG A 141 -12.30 1.59 -23.04
N TYR A 142 -11.21 1.74 -22.27
CA TYR A 142 -10.03 2.51 -22.68
C TYR A 142 -8.99 1.66 -23.44
N TRP A 143 -9.17 0.34 -23.57
CA TRP A 143 -8.16 -0.55 -24.15
C TRP A 143 -7.79 -0.23 -25.60
N CYS A 144 -8.77 0.12 -26.42
CA CYS A 144 -8.50 0.55 -27.79
C CYS A 144 -7.55 1.75 -27.80
N GLN A 145 -7.94 2.82 -27.12
CA GLN A 145 -7.16 4.05 -27.09
C GLN A 145 -5.78 3.82 -26.46
N TYR A 146 -5.70 3.02 -25.41
CA TYR A 146 -4.44 2.63 -24.80
C TYR A 146 -3.49 1.94 -25.77
N ALA A 147 -3.99 0.96 -26.54
CA ALA A 147 -3.17 0.24 -27.50
C ALA A 147 -2.66 1.17 -28.63
N TYR A 148 -3.51 2.07 -29.13
CA TYR A 148 -3.11 3.07 -30.13
C TYR A 148 -2.01 4.01 -29.62
N PHE A 149 -2.16 4.56 -28.41
CA PHE A 149 -1.18 5.48 -27.84
C PHE A 149 0.13 4.79 -27.51
N TRP A 150 0.07 3.58 -26.93
CA TRP A 150 1.27 2.77 -26.66
C TRP A 150 2.09 2.52 -27.93
N VAL A 151 1.43 2.08 -29.01
CA VAL A 151 2.08 1.86 -30.31
C VAL A 151 2.65 3.17 -30.86
N GLY A 152 1.85 4.24 -30.85
CA GLY A 152 2.23 5.53 -31.40
C GLY A 152 3.47 6.11 -30.71
N ILE A 153 3.52 6.06 -29.38
CA ILE A 153 4.66 6.52 -28.58
C ILE A 153 5.89 5.67 -28.88
N LYS A 154 5.77 4.34 -28.85
CA LYS A 154 6.92 3.46 -29.16
C LYS A 154 7.46 3.72 -30.57
N ALA A 155 6.59 3.85 -31.58
CA ALA A 155 6.99 4.15 -32.94
C ALA A 155 7.68 5.53 -33.06
N ARG A 156 7.12 6.57 -32.43
CA ARG A 156 7.66 7.94 -32.48
C ARG A 156 9.05 8.04 -31.87
N TRP A 157 9.30 7.30 -30.79
CA TRP A 157 10.57 7.27 -30.09
C TRP A 157 11.54 6.19 -30.59
N GLY A 158 11.14 5.37 -31.58
CA GLY A 158 11.95 4.28 -32.10
C GLY A 158 12.22 3.18 -31.05
N LEU A 159 11.27 2.98 -30.14
CA LEU A 159 11.29 1.91 -29.16
C LEU A 159 10.80 0.60 -29.79
N THR A 160 11.44 -0.50 -29.40
CA THR A 160 11.00 -1.85 -29.75
C THR A 160 9.84 -2.32 -28.86
N ALA A 161 9.13 -3.36 -29.28
CA ALA A 161 8.18 -4.06 -28.45
C ALA A 161 8.50 -5.55 -28.42
N THR A 162 8.16 -6.25 -27.34
CA THR A 162 8.30 -7.70 -27.31
C THR A 162 7.16 -8.37 -28.10
N SER A 163 7.34 -9.64 -28.45
CA SER A 163 6.27 -10.46 -29.02
C SER A 163 5.10 -10.57 -28.05
N SER A 164 5.37 -10.61 -26.73
CA SER A 164 4.36 -10.65 -25.66
C SER A 164 3.53 -9.37 -25.62
N GLU A 165 4.20 -8.21 -25.59
CA GLU A 165 3.54 -6.90 -25.65
C GLU A 165 2.67 -6.77 -26.91
N THR A 166 3.21 -7.16 -28.07
CA THR A 166 2.50 -7.07 -29.36
C THR A 166 1.24 -7.94 -29.37
N ASN A 167 1.30 -9.16 -28.82
CA ASN A 167 0.13 -10.04 -28.68
C ASN A 167 -0.92 -9.44 -27.72
N ALA A 168 -0.48 -8.82 -26.63
CA ALA A 168 -1.39 -8.18 -25.69
C ALA A 168 -2.08 -6.96 -26.30
N LEU A 169 -1.35 -6.14 -27.06
CA LEU A 169 -1.88 -5.03 -27.83
C LEU A 169 -2.85 -5.50 -28.90
N GLN A 170 -2.52 -6.57 -29.64
CA GLN A 170 -3.42 -7.20 -30.60
C GLN A 170 -4.74 -7.60 -29.96
N THR A 171 -4.69 -8.24 -28.78
CA THR A 171 -5.88 -8.63 -28.01
C THR A 171 -6.70 -7.42 -27.57
N MET A 172 -6.05 -6.34 -27.15
CA MET A 172 -6.73 -5.09 -26.76
C MET A 172 -7.40 -4.39 -27.94
N LEU A 173 -6.90 -4.62 -29.16
CA LEU A 173 -7.43 -4.07 -30.40
C LEU A 173 -8.58 -4.92 -31.00
N GLU A 174 -8.83 -6.12 -30.47
CA GLU A 174 -9.92 -6.98 -30.94
C GLU A 174 -11.28 -6.30 -30.66
N GLY A 175 -11.99 -5.94 -31.74
CA GLY A 175 -13.31 -5.32 -31.64
C GLY A 175 -13.30 -3.79 -31.50
N CYS A 176 -12.16 -3.13 -31.70
CA CYS A 176 -12.08 -1.68 -31.80
C CYS A 176 -12.61 -1.18 -33.16
N ASP A 177 -13.57 -0.24 -33.13
CA ASP A 177 -14.08 0.44 -34.33
C ASP A 177 -13.21 1.67 -34.66
N GLU A 178 -12.45 1.59 -35.76
CA GLU A 178 -11.52 2.61 -36.30
C GLU A 178 -10.55 3.28 -35.29
N ALA A 179 -9.56 4.03 -35.80
CA ALA A 179 -8.56 4.68 -34.96
C ALA A 179 -9.21 5.78 -34.09
N PRO A 180 -8.80 5.96 -32.82
CA PRO A 180 -9.30 7.06 -31.99
C PRO A 180 -9.03 8.38 -32.68
N SER A 181 -10.05 9.22 -32.87
CA SER A 181 -9.84 10.55 -33.44
C SER A 181 -9.13 11.46 -32.42
N ASP A 182 -8.18 12.28 -32.88
CA ASP A 182 -7.46 13.29 -32.08
C ASP A 182 -8.39 14.27 -31.33
N ALA A 183 -9.69 14.26 -31.64
CA ALA A 183 -10.72 15.11 -31.04
C ALA A 183 -11.46 14.47 -29.85
N THR A 184 -11.07 13.26 -29.41
CA THR A 184 -11.79 12.51 -28.36
C THR A 184 -11.11 12.55 -27.00
N THR A 185 -10.44 13.65 -26.66
CA THR A 185 -10.11 13.95 -25.27
C THR A 185 -11.37 14.57 -24.64
N ALA A 186 -11.91 13.91 -23.61
CA ALA A 186 -12.95 14.38 -22.68
C ALA A 186 -14.47 14.35 -22.99
N THR A 187 -14.98 14.20 -24.23
CA THR A 187 -16.43 14.50 -24.46
C THR A 187 -17.40 13.32 -24.66
N SER A 188 -16.96 12.07 -24.90
CA SER A 188 -17.88 11.01 -25.37
C SER A 188 -18.10 9.79 -24.45
N MET A 189 -17.97 9.92 -23.13
CA MET A 189 -18.30 8.81 -22.20
C MET A 189 -19.15 9.19 -20.99
N ALA A 190 -19.85 10.33 -21.01
CA ALA A 190 -20.92 10.57 -20.04
C ALA A 190 -22.19 9.78 -20.43
N PRO A 191 -22.76 8.93 -19.57
CA PRO A 191 -24.06 8.34 -19.84
C PRO A 191 -25.13 9.44 -19.84
N ALA A 192 -25.92 9.50 -20.91
CA ALA A 192 -27.07 10.40 -20.99
C ALA A 192 -28.09 10.06 -19.88
N VAL A 193 -28.21 10.91 -18.87
CA VAL A 193 -29.26 10.81 -17.85
C VAL A 193 -30.56 11.39 -18.45
N PRO A 194 -31.67 10.62 -18.52
CA PRO A 194 -32.93 11.17 -18.96
C PRO A 194 -33.54 12.06 -17.86
N ALA A 195 -33.95 13.27 -18.24
CA ALA A 195 -34.59 14.23 -17.36
C ALA A 195 -35.91 13.69 -16.78
N SER A 196 -35.93 13.39 -15.47
CA SER A 196 -37.17 13.14 -14.74
C SER A 196 -37.73 14.44 -14.18
N THR A 197 -38.88 14.83 -14.71
CA THR A 197 -39.75 15.87 -14.16
C THR A 197 -40.53 15.29 -12.99
N THR A 198 -40.40 15.85 -11.79
CA THR A 198 -41.38 15.59 -10.73
C THR A 198 -41.64 16.85 -9.91
N THR A 199 -42.89 17.27 -10.00
CA THR A 199 -43.56 18.37 -9.31
C THR A 199 -43.68 18.13 -7.81
N THR A 200 -43.44 19.18 -7.03
CA THR A 200 -43.65 19.25 -5.59
C THR A 200 -45.15 19.34 -5.24
N PRO A 201 -45.59 18.77 -4.10
CA PRO A 201 -46.66 19.40 -3.32
C PRO A 201 -46.26 19.72 -1.88
N ARG A 202 -46.98 20.71 -1.35
CA ARG A 202 -46.70 21.58 -0.21
C ARG A 202 -47.37 21.11 1.10
N ALA A 203 -46.62 21.32 2.20
CA ALA A 203 -46.98 21.64 3.59
C ALA A 203 -47.76 20.64 4.47
N THR A 204 -47.23 20.40 5.68
CA THR A 204 -47.74 21.00 6.95
C THR A 204 -46.78 20.71 8.14
N THR A 205 -46.36 21.76 8.86
CA THR A 205 -45.87 21.76 10.26
C THR A 205 -47.04 22.19 11.18
N PRO A 206 -46.95 22.38 12.53
CA PRO A 206 -45.89 22.25 13.58
C PRO A 206 -46.44 21.54 14.89
N PRO A 207 -45.92 21.61 16.16
CA PRO A 207 -44.93 22.53 16.75
C PRO A 207 -43.89 22.02 17.80
N THR A 208 -42.69 22.59 17.68
CA THR A 208 -41.88 23.40 18.62
C THR A 208 -42.01 23.27 20.15
N THR A 209 -40.85 23.11 20.81
CA THR A 209 -40.40 23.86 22.02
C THR A 209 -38.87 24.08 21.93
N THR A 210 -38.34 25.23 21.50
CA THR A 210 -37.90 26.45 22.24
C THR A 210 -36.86 26.31 23.36
N GLY A 211 -35.70 26.95 23.12
CA GLY A 211 -34.75 27.51 24.09
C GLY A 211 -33.29 27.22 23.70
N GLY A 212 -32.44 28.11 23.16
CA GLY A 212 -32.53 29.56 22.92
C GLY A 212 -31.40 30.31 23.64
N ASN A 213 -30.28 30.55 22.94
CA ASN A 213 -29.33 31.70 22.95
C ASN A 213 -27.87 31.23 22.83
N GLY A 214 -27.01 31.77 21.97
CA GLY A 214 -27.10 32.92 21.08
C GLY A 214 -25.72 33.57 20.95
N GLY A 215 -25.18 33.64 19.72
CA GLY A 215 -23.89 34.25 19.39
C GLY A 215 -23.51 34.13 17.90
N GLN A 216 -24.31 34.78 17.04
CA GLN A 216 -24.19 35.05 15.58
C GLN A 216 -22.86 35.72 15.13
N SER A 217 -22.43 35.86 13.87
CA SER A 217 -22.86 35.56 12.45
C SER A 217 -21.64 35.96 11.57
N SER A 218 -21.27 35.36 10.43
CA SER A 218 -21.88 35.41 9.09
C SER A 218 -21.01 34.57 8.11
N GLY A 219 -21.43 34.03 6.97
CA GLY A 219 -22.69 34.04 6.22
C GLY A 219 -22.70 32.86 5.22
N GLY A 220 -23.88 32.47 4.77
CA GLY A 220 -24.12 31.20 4.06
C GLY A 220 -23.94 31.21 2.55
N GLY A 221 -23.62 30.02 2.03
CA GLY A 221 -23.76 29.62 0.64
C GLY A 221 -24.13 28.13 0.61
N ALA A 222 -25.25 27.79 -0.04
CA ALA A 222 -25.81 26.45 -0.07
C ALA A 222 -24.85 25.46 -0.75
N GLY A 223 -24.44 24.44 -0.01
CA GLY A 223 -23.51 23.40 -0.45
C GLY A 223 -24.11 22.53 -1.54
N LYS A 224 -23.42 22.45 -2.67
CA LYS A 224 -23.37 21.24 -3.47
C LYS A 224 -22.55 20.23 -2.66
N GLY A 225 -23.13 19.08 -2.36
CA GLY A 225 -22.44 18.01 -1.64
C GLY A 225 -21.16 17.64 -2.38
N ARG A 226 -20.02 17.81 -1.70
CA ARG A 226 -18.73 17.20 -2.07
C ARG A 226 -18.96 15.70 -2.25
N PRO A 227 -18.44 15.07 -3.32
CA PRO A 227 -18.30 13.62 -3.34
C PRO A 227 -17.52 13.19 -2.09
N ALA A 228 -17.95 12.12 -1.43
CA ALA A 228 -17.29 11.63 -0.23
C ALA A 228 -15.87 11.16 -0.59
N ASP A 229 -14.88 11.80 0.03
CA ASP A 229 -13.52 11.30 0.08
C ASP A 229 -13.56 9.90 0.74
N THR A 230 -13.06 8.89 0.02
CA THR A 230 -13.16 7.47 0.40
C THR A 230 -12.44 7.16 1.72
N TYR A 231 -11.55 8.05 2.17
CA TYR A 231 -10.85 7.98 3.46
C TYR A 231 -11.19 9.13 4.41
N ALA A 232 -12.16 9.98 4.07
CA ALA A 232 -12.68 10.95 5.04
C ALA A 232 -13.30 10.22 6.23
N CYS A 233 -13.10 10.79 7.40
CA CYS A 233 -13.78 10.31 8.59
C CYS A 233 -15.03 11.12 8.89
N ASN A 234 -16.01 10.44 9.48
CA ASN A 234 -17.18 11.07 10.05
C ASN A 234 -16.97 11.24 11.54
N ILE A 235 -17.19 12.46 12.05
CA ILE A 235 -17.22 12.68 13.50
C ILE A 235 -18.48 12.05 14.06
N ASP A 236 -18.32 11.01 14.88
CA ASP A 236 -19.43 10.31 15.51
C ASP A 236 -20.07 11.12 16.65
N SER A 237 -21.13 10.59 17.26
CA SER A 237 -21.81 11.26 18.37
C SER A 237 -20.97 11.40 19.64
N LEU A 238 -19.88 10.64 19.76
CA LEU A 238 -18.94 10.69 20.87
C LEU A 238 -17.76 11.62 20.59
N GLY A 239 -17.66 12.15 19.36
CA GLY A 239 -16.64 13.09 18.93
C GLY A 239 -15.41 12.45 18.31
N TYR A 240 -15.42 11.14 18.02
CA TYR A 240 -14.34 10.43 17.35
C TYR A 240 -14.45 10.54 15.82
N CYS A 241 -13.31 10.63 15.16
CA CYS A 241 -13.18 10.62 13.70
C CYS A 241 -13.15 9.17 13.21
N ILE A 242 -14.30 8.64 12.78
CA ILE A 242 -14.46 7.25 12.35
C ILE A 242 -14.49 7.15 10.83
N PHE A 243 -13.64 6.32 10.26
CA PHE A 243 -13.43 6.22 8.81
C PHE A 243 -14.53 5.39 8.13
N THR A 244 -14.78 5.67 6.85
CA THR A 244 -15.84 5.03 6.05
C THR A 244 -15.46 3.67 5.44
N GLY A 245 -14.22 3.24 5.65
CA GLY A 245 -13.67 1.99 5.13
C GLY A 245 -14.08 0.74 5.91
N THR A 246 -13.48 -0.39 5.54
CA THR A 246 -13.70 -1.67 6.24
C THR A 246 -12.47 -2.06 7.05
N PRO A 247 -12.62 -2.33 8.36
CA PRO A 247 -11.53 -2.85 9.19
C PRO A 247 -11.06 -4.21 8.69
N HIS A 248 -9.77 -4.47 8.85
CA HIS A 248 -9.20 -5.79 8.62
C HIS A 248 -9.83 -6.80 9.59
N GLN A 249 -10.15 -7.99 9.09
CA GLN A 249 -10.76 -9.07 9.87
C GLN A 249 -9.72 -9.88 10.64
N THR A 250 -8.46 -9.78 10.23
CA THR A 250 -7.34 -10.53 10.78
C THR A 250 -6.18 -9.61 11.17
N GLY A 251 -5.38 -10.01 12.16
CA GLY A 251 -4.20 -9.27 12.59
C GLY A 251 -3.34 -10.09 13.56
N LEU A 252 -2.09 -9.65 13.76
CA LEU A 252 -1.23 -10.22 14.79
C LEU A 252 -1.73 -9.81 16.17
N ASP A 253 -1.85 -10.79 17.09
CA ASP A 253 -2.07 -10.53 18.50
C ASP A 253 -0.77 -9.99 19.12
N PRO A 254 -0.73 -8.74 19.62
CA PRO A 254 0.51 -8.07 20.00
C PRO A 254 1.37 -8.84 21.01
N GLY A 255 2.67 -8.92 20.74
CA GLY A 255 3.62 -9.64 21.58
C GLY A 255 3.56 -11.17 21.48
N THR A 256 2.79 -11.70 20.51
CA THR A 256 2.66 -13.15 20.27
C THR A 256 3.02 -13.52 18.83
N GLU A 257 2.93 -14.82 18.51
CA GLU A 257 3.01 -15.36 17.15
C GLU A 257 1.63 -15.75 16.59
N ALA A 258 0.54 -15.33 17.23
CA ALA A 258 -0.82 -15.69 16.85
C ALA A 258 -1.42 -14.65 15.88
N ILE A 259 -1.91 -15.12 14.73
CA ILE A 259 -2.89 -14.36 13.96
C ILE A 259 -4.27 -14.67 14.52
N VAL A 260 -4.99 -13.62 14.87
CA VAL A 260 -6.33 -13.69 15.46
C VAL A 260 -7.37 -13.00 14.58
N ASP A 261 -8.63 -13.38 14.76
CA ASP A 261 -9.75 -12.59 14.26
C ASP A 261 -10.04 -11.37 15.15
N ARG A 262 -11.05 -10.59 14.76
CA ARG A 262 -11.49 -9.40 15.52
C ARG A 262 -12.00 -9.68 16.94
N ASP A 263 -12.40 -10.91 17.23
CA ASP A 263 -12.86 -11.31 18.56
C ASP A 263 -11.70 -11.85 19.43
N GLY A 264 -10.47 -11.88 18.88
CA GLY A 264 -9.28 -12.41 19.54
C GLY A 264 -9.15 -13.92 19.46
N ASN A 265 -9.92 -14.61 18.62
CA ASN A 265 -9.80 -16.05 18.46
C ASN A 265 -8.58 -16.38 17.59
N PHE A 266 -7.77 -17.33 18.04
CA PHE A 266 -6.63 -17.83 17.26
C PHE A 266 -7.07 -18.46 15.94
N LEU A 267 -6.40 -18.07 14.85
CA LEU A 267 -6.62 -18.60 13.50
C LEU A 267 -5.44 -19.45 13.01
N PHE A 268 -4.23 -18.89 13.03
CA PHE A 268 -2.98 -19.52 12.56
C PHE A 268 -1.76 -18.78 13.08
N ALA A 269 -0.56 -19.36 12.91
CA ALA A 269 0.67 -18.72 13.36
C ALA A 269 1.16 -17.66 12.35
N ALA A 270 1.89 -16.66 12.83
CA ALA A 270 2.40 -15.56 12.02
C ALA A 270 3.38 -16.00 10.90
N ASN A 271 4.07 -17.12 11.10
CA ASN A 271 4.93 -17.75 10.06
C ASN A 271 4.13 -18.50 8.97
N GLU A 272 2.81 -18.61 9.11
CA GLU A 272 1.88 -19.09 8.09
C GLU A 272 1.04 -17.94 7.49
N ALA A 273 1.32 -16.69 7.86
CA ALA A 273 0.51 -15.54 7.49
C ALA A 273 0.99 -14.92 6.18
N VAL A 274 0.15 -14.91 5.15
CA VAL A 274 0.42 -14.17 3.90
C VAL A 274 -0.63 -13.09 3.79
N ALA A 275 -0.18 -11.84 3.62
CA ALA A 275 -1.08 -10.73 3.32
C ALA A 275 -1.57 -10.86 1.88
N VAL A 276 -2.88 -10.81 1.68
CA VAL A 276 -3.55 -10.97 0.38
C VAL A 276 -4.50 -9.80 0.11
N ASN A 277 -4.77 -9.50 -1.15
CA ASN A 277 -5.80 -8.52 -1.52
C ASN A 277 -7.22 -9.14 -1.48
N VAL A 278 -8.23 -8.35 -1.86
CA VAL A 278 -9.64 -8.78 -1.96
C VAL A 278 -9.91 -9.96 -2.91
N ARG A 279 -8.96 -10.29 -3.81
CA ARG A 279 -9.02 -11.44 -4.71
C ARG A 279 -8.28 -12.66 -4.16
N SER A 280 -7.80 -12.60 -2.91
CA SER A 280 -6.95 -13.60 -2.27
C SER A 280 -5.61 -13.82 -2.99
N GLU A 281 -5.12 -12.81 -3.71
CA GLU A 281 -3.79 -12.82 -4.31
C GLU A 281 -2.79 -12.29 -3.28
N ALA A 282 -1.67 -13.00 -3.08
CA ALA A 282 -0.59 -12.55 -2.20
C ALA A 282 -0.10 -11.16 -2.60
N LEU A 283 -0.02 -10.27 -1.62
CA LEU A 283 0.51 -8.93 -1.82
C LEU A 283 2.02 -9.04 -2.10
N PRO A 284 2.52 -8.45 -3.20
CA PRO A 284 3.94 -8.39 -3.43
C PRO A 284 4.59 -7.50 -2.37
N ALA A 285 5.78 -7.88 -1.89
CA ALA A 285 6.51 -7.11 -0.91
C ALA A 285 6.94 -5.75 -1.50
N ARG A 286 6.38 -4.67 -0.97
CA ARG A 286 6.59 -3.28 -1.43
C ARG A 286 6.23 -2.28 -0.33
N GLY A 287 6.64 -1.03 -0.48
CA GLY A 287 6.41 0.03 0.51
C GLY A 287 4.99 0.58 0.60
N THR A 288 3.99 -0.13 0.11
CA THR A 288 2.62 0.40 0.11
C THR A 288 1.94 0.16 1.46
N PRO A 289 1.22 1.15 2.01
CA PRO A 289 0.40 0.94 3.20
C PRO A 289 -0.65 -0.16 3.00
N ALA A 290 -1.21 -0.63 4.12
CA ALA A 290 -2.39 -1.49 4.11
C ALA A 290 -3.61 -0.77 3.56
N PHE A 291 -4.33 -1.41 2.63
CA PHE A 291 -5.57 -0.90 2.05
C PHE A 291 -6.79 -1.64 2.56
N ASP A 292 -7.96 -1.02 2.41
CA ASP A 292 -9.23 -1.70 2.69
C ASP A 292 -9.37 -2.95 1.84
N GLY A 293 -9.64 -4.07 2.52
CA GLY A 293 -9.84 -5.37 1.90
C GLY A 293 -8.56 -6.20 1.73
N ASP A 294 -7.40 -5.69 2.14
CA ASP A 294 -6.24 -6.55 2.39
C ASP A 294 -6.51 -7.41 3.64
N GLU A 295 -6.12 -8.69 3.64
CA GLU A 295 -6.33 -9.60 4.77
C GLU A 295 -5.14 -10.54 4.95
N LEU A 296 -5.01 -11.16 6.11
CA LEU A 296 -4.06 -12.25 6.33
C LEU A 296 -4.76 -13.58 6.04
N GLN A 297 -4.11 -14.41 5.24
CA GLN A 297 -4.57 -15.76 4.95
C GLN A 297 -3.49 -16.77 5.33
N ARG A 298 -3.94 -17.93 5.86
CA ARG A 298 -3.06 -19.08 6.09
C ARG A 298 -2.53 -19.58 4.75
N SER A 299 -1.23 -19.47 4.54
CA SER A 299 -0.53 -20.01 3.38
C SER A 299 0.90 -20.39 3.76
N SER A 300 1.47 -21.34 3.03
CA SER A 300 2.91 -21.60 3.16
C SER A 300 3.70 -20.37 2.71
N GLN A 301 4.70 -20.00 3.50
CA GLN A 301 5.72 -19.01 3.15
C GLN A 301 6.98 -19.68 2.55
N ASP A 302 6.91 -20.98 2.23
CA ASP A 302 8.01 -21.69 1.59
C ASP A 302 8.31 -21.08 0.22
N GLY A 303 9.58 -20.74 0.00
CA GLY A 303 10.04 -20.09 -1.23
C GLY A 303 10.01 -18.57 -1.20
N LEU A 304 9.44 -17.95 -0.16
CA LEU A 304 9.61 -16.52 0.10
C LEU A 304 11.00 -16.23 0.66
N SER A 305 11.58 -15.12 0.23
CA SER A 305 12.76 -14.50 0.83
C SER A 305 12.46 -14.01 2.25
N GLU A 306 13.51 -13.81 3.05
CA GLU A 306 13.34 -13.25 4.41
C GLU A 306 12.72 -11.85 4.40
N ASP A 307 12.96 -11.05 3.35
CA ASP A 307 12.34 -9.74 3.18
C ASP A 307 10.84 -9.83 2.88
N GLU A 308 10.42 -10.80 2.07
CA GLU A 308 9.00 -11.06 1.79
C GLU A 308 8.27 -11.58 3.03
N LYS A 309 8.91 -12.45 3.82
CA LYS A 309 8.37 -12.90 5.11
C LYS A 309 8.26 -11.74 6.09
N ALA A 310 9.29 -10.90 6.17
CA ALA A 310 9.28 -9.72 7.00
C ALA A 310 8.19 -8.74 6.56
N PHE A 311 7.97 -8.56 5.25
CA PHE A 311 6.87 -7.76 4.71
C PHE A 311 5.51 -8.25 5.18
N HIS A 312 5.20 -9.55 5.04
CA HIS A 312 3.92 -10.08 5.51
C HIS A 312 3.75 -9.95 7.02
N ARG A 313 4.84 -10.08 7.79
CA ARG A 313 4.81 -9.82 9.23
C ARG A 313 4.56 -8.35 9.56
N VAL A 314 5.14 -7.40 8.81
CA VAL A 314 4.82 -5.97 8.96
C VAL A 314 3.35 -5.71 8.68
N MET A 315 2.78 -6.31 7.63
CA MET A 315 1.33 -6.19 7.36
C MET A 315 0.50 -6.71 8.54
N ALA A 316 0.89 -7.85 9.11
CA ALA A 316 0.21 -8.43 10.26
C ALA A 316 0.26 -7.54 11.52
N ILE A 317 1.34 -6.79 11.71
CA ILE A 317 1.50 -5.80 12.79
C ILE A 317 0.69 -4.52 12.50
N MET A 318 0.72 -4.04 11.26
CA MET A 318 0.12 -2.75 10.89
C MET A 318 -1.41 -2.80 10.77
N PHE A 319 -2.01 -3.94 10.42
CA PHE A 319 -3.47 -4.10 10.34
C PHE A 319 -4.20 -3.77 11.66
N PRO A 320 -3.82 -4.32 12.82
CA PRO A 320 -4.49 -3.98 14.07
C PRO A 320 -4.19 -2.55 14.55
N ILE A 321 -3.00 -1.98 14.26
CA ILE A 321 -2.70 -0.56 14.52
C ILE A 321 -3.64 0.35 13.68
N ARG A 322 -3.81 0.03 12.40
CA ARG A 322 -4.74 0.71 11.50
C ARG A 322 -6.16 0.62 12.02
N ASN A 323 -6.61 -0.57 12.40
CA ASN A 323 -7.95 -0.76 12.95
C ASN A 323 -8.19 0.07 14.21
N ALA A 324 -7.22 0.09 15.12
CA ALA A 324 -7.28 0.86 16.35
C ALA A 324 -7.44 2.37 16.10
N LEU A 325 -6.71 2.94 15.13
CA LEU A 325 -6.79 4.37 14.82
C LEU A 325 -8.03 4.74 14.02
N MET A 326 -8.43 3.91 13.05
CA MET A 326 -9.46 4.27 12.07
C MET A 326 -10.89 3.89 12.48
N TYR A 327 -11.04 2.82 13.26
CA TYR A 327 -12.35 2.22 13.52
C TYR A 327 -12.65 2.05 15.01
N ASP A 328 -11.64 1.64 15.79
CA ASP A 328 -11.86 1.18 17.17
C ASP A 328 -11.42 2.19 18.24
N ILE A 329 -10.97 3.39 17.82
CA ILE A 329 -10.32 4.37 18.70
C ILE A 329 -11.15 4.74 19.93
N ALA A 330 -12.47 4.68 19.84
CA ALA A 330 -13.36 4.95 20.96
C ALA A 330 -13.10 4.03 22.16
N VAL A 331 -12.81 2.74 21.91
CA VAL A 331 -12.67 1.71 22.94
C VAL A 331 -11.22 1.35 23.28
N VAL A 332 -10.27 1.60 22.39
CA VAL A 332 -8.85 1.28 22.59
C VAL A 332 -8.29 1.99 23.82
N THR A 333 -7.82 1.25 24.81
CA THR A 333 -7.17 1.80 26.00
C THR A 333 -5.71 2.17 25.73
N GLN A 334 -5.09 2.95 26.63
CA GLN A 334 -3.66 3.25 26.52
C GLN A 334 -2.82 1.95 26.55
N THR A 335 -3.15 1.00 27.43
CA THR A 335 -2.42 -0.27 27.53
C THR A 335 -2.53 -1.10 26.25
N GLU A 336 -3.72 -1.18 25.64
CA GLU A 336 -3.89 -1.87 24.36
C GLU A 336 -3.12 -1.16 23.24
N TRP A 337 -3.13 0.18 23.23
CA TRP A 337 -2.35 0.95 22.28
C TRP A 337 -0.84 0.70 22.42
N ASP A 338 -0.32 0.74 23.66
CA ASP A 338 1.10 0.50 23.95
C ASP A 338 1.53 -0.90 23.49
N LEU A 339 0.67 -1.91 23.69
CA LEU A 339 0.90 -3.26 23.18
C LEU A 339 0.90 -3.30 21.65
N LEU A 340 -0.10 -2.71 21.00
CA LEU A 340 -0.22 -2.68 19.53
C LEU A 340 1.01 -2.07 18.86
N VAL A 341 1.58 -1.02 19.45
CA VAL A 341 2.72 -0.30 18.87
C VAL A 341 4.08 -0.73 19.43
N SER A 342 4.16 -1.82 20.20
CA SER A 342 5.39 -2.26 20.87
C SER A 342 6.53 -2.58 19.88
N GLU A 343 6.21 -3.12 18.70
CA GLU A 343 7.19 -3.38 17.64
C GLU A 343 7.75 -2.08 17.02
N LEU A 344 6.94 -1.02 16.99
CA LEU A 344 7.38 0.32 16.59
C LEU A 344 8.23 0.96 17.69
N GLU A 345 7.85 0.80 18.96
CA GLU A 345 8.58 1.28 20.13
C GLU A 345 9.97 0.66 20.25
N GLN A 346 10.08 -0.66 20.11
CA GLN A 346 11.36 -1.38 20.15
C GLN A 346 12.39 -0.85 19.14
N ARG A 347 11.91 -0.22 18.05
CA ARG A 347 12.71 0.30 16.94
C ARG A 347 12.78 1.82 16.89
N GLU A 348 12.25 2.50 17.90
CA GLU A 348 12.23 3.97 17.96
C GLU A 348 11.49 4.62 16.76
N ILE A 349 10.56 3.89 16.14
CA ILE A 349 9.80 4.35 14.97
C ILE A 349 8.68 5.29 15.40
N LYS A 350 8.71 6.54 14.93
CA LYS A 350 7.68 7.55 15.20
C LYS A 350 7.57 7.92 16.70
N GLU A 351 8.68 8.23 17.35
CA GLU A 351 8.72 8.67 18.76
C GLU A 351 8.15 10.09 18.98
N THR A 352 8.39 10.99 18.04
CA THR A 352 8.23 12.42 18.26
C THR A 352 7.02 12.99 17.52
N THR A 353 6.40 13.99 18.14
CA THR A 353 5.29 14.75 17.56
C THR A 353 5.70 16.20 17.37
N PHE A 354 5.44 16.74 16.18
CA PHE A 354 5.69 18.13 15.84
C PHE A 354 4.46 18.70 15.13
N THR A 355 3.80 19.68 15.75
CA THR A 355 2.57 20.29 15.21
C THR A 355 2.67 21.80 15.02
N SER A 356 3.90 22.33 15.04
CA SER A 356 4.20 23.77 14.94
C SER A 356 4.73 24.16 13.56
N GLY A 357 4.54 23.28 12.57
CA GLY A 357 4.94 23.52 11.20
C GLY A 357 4.17 24.68 10.57
N PRO A 358 4.79 25.42 9.63
CA PRO A 358 4.15 26.54 8.96
C PRO A 358 2.97 26.12 8.08
N THR A 359 2.94 24.86 7.63
CA THR A 359 1.83 24.26 6.89
C THR A 359 1.42 22.91 7.49
N PRO A 360 0.18 22.43 7.28
CA PRO A 360 -0.28 21.15 7.82
C PRO A 360 0.63 19.95 7.47
N LYS A 361 1.21 19.93 6.26
CA LYS A 361 2.14 18.87 5.83
C LYS A 361 3.45 18.84 6.60
N ASP A 362 3.86 19.97 7.19
CA ASP A 362 5.09 20.07 7.99
C ASP A 362 4.88 19.52 9.41
N ASN A 363 3.63 19.23 9.77
CA ASN A 363 3.32 18.55 11.01
C ASN A 363 3.46 17.04 10.83
N TYR A 364 3.86 16.37 11.89
CA TYR A 364 3.86 14.93 11.99
C TYR A 364 3.57 14.50 13.42
N TYR A 365 2.91 13.36 13.56
CA TYR A 365 2.60 12.77 14.85
C TYR A 365 3.46 11.55 15.09
N GLY A 366 3.94 11.42 16.32
CA GLY A 366 4.53 10.18 16.83
C GLY A 366 3.44 9.26 17.39
N ARG A 367 3.81 8.07 17.86
CA ARG A 367 2.90 7.05 18.43
C ARG A 367 1.94 7.63 19.45
N GLN A 368 2.44 8.32 20.48
CA GLN A 368 1.56 8.89 21.49
C GLN A 368 0.74 10.06 20.94
N GLY A 369 1.35 10.91 20.10
CA GLY A 369 0.67 12.09 19.57
C GLY A 369 -0.49 11.74 18.64
N ILE A 370 -0.35 10.70 17.80
CA ILE A 370 -1.44 10.27 16.92
C ILE A 370 -2.58 9.64 17.71
N PHE A 371 -2.26 8.89 18.76
CA PHE A 371 -3.24 8.32 19.66
C PHE A 371 -4.02 9.40 20.41
N ASP A 372 -3.32 10.40 20.95
CA ASP A 372 -3.93 11.56 21.61
C ASP A 372 -4.82 12.36 20.66
N LEU A 373 -4.37 12.55 19.41
CA LEU A 373 -5.13 13.22 18.36
C LEU A 373 -6.41 12.43 18.03
N ALA A 374 -6.30 11.12 17.83
CA ALA A 374 -7.43 10.25 17.49
C ALA A 374 -8.42 10.09 18.65
N LYS A 375 -7.93 10.10 19.89
CA LYS A 375 -8.76 10.13 21.11
C LYS A 375 -9.50 11.44 21.31
N ASN A 376 -8.98 12.53 20.77
CA ASN A 376 -9.60 13.85 20.87
C ASN A 376 -9.32 14.71 19.63
N PRO A 377 -10.03 14.46 18.52
CA PRO A 377 -9.82 15.19 17.27
C PRO A 377 -10.34 16.64 17.34
N ARG A 378 -11.02 17.02 18.43
CA ARG A 378 -11.62 18.36 18.64
C ARG A 378 -12.53 18.80 17.50
N GLY A 379 -13.29 17.86 16.94
CA GLY A 379 -14.19 18.09 15.81
C GLY A 379 -13.49 18.38 14.48
N LYS A 380 -12.19 18.08 14.38
CA LYS A 380 -11.46 18.13 13.12
C LYS A 380 -11.50 16.78 12.43
N ASP A 381 -11.56 16.83 11.11
CA ASP A 381 -11.15 15.71 10.28
C ASP A 381 -9.63 15.55 10.40
N ILE A 382 -9.18 14.37 10.85
CA ILE A 382 -7.77 14.04 11.10
C ILE A 382 -7.28 12.94 10.15
N HIS A 383 -8.01 12.66 9.06
CA HIS A 383 -7.68 11.53 8.20
C HIS A 383 -6.26 11.60 7.63
N HIS A 384 -5.83 12.78 7.17
CA HIS A 384 -4.47 13.00 6.67
C HIS A 384 -3.41 12.66 7.73
N ASP A 385 -3.63 13.07 8.97
CA ASP A 385 -2.68 12.84 10.07
C ASP A 385 -2.54 11.34 10.39
N VAL A 386 -3.67 10.62 10.40
CA VAL A 386 -3.73 9.16 10.64
C VAL A 386 -3.12 8.39 9.48
N MET A 387 -3.48 8.72 8.24
CA MET A 387 -2.95 8.05 7.06
C MET A 387 -1.44 8.25 6.93
N LYS A 388 -0.96 9.48 7.14
CA LYS A 388 0.47 9.79 7.16
C LYS A 388 1.21 8.99 8.25
N PHE A 389 0.66 8.92 9.46
CA PHE A 389 1.26 8.11 10.53
C PHE A 389 1.35 6.63 10.14
N LEU A 390 0.27 6.04 9.62
CA LEU A 390 0.22 4.62 9.26
C LEU A 390 1.16 4.28 8.11
N GLU A 391 1.25 5.14 7.10
CA GLU A 391 2.16 5.00 5.97
C GLU A 391 3.62 5.06 6.43
N GLU A 392 4.00 6.12 7.14
CA GLU A 392 5.37 6.29 7.63
C GLU A 392 5.76 5.18 8.63
N ALA A 393 4.87 4.80 9.56
CA ALA A 393 5.16 3.76 10.53
C ALA A 393 5.39 2.40 9.87
N GLY A 394 4.57 2.03 8.88
CA GLY A 394 4.72 0.77 8.13
C GLY A 394 6.01 0.75 7.31
N LEU A 395 6.31 1.85 6.61
CA LEU A 395 7.54 2.02 5.83
C LEU A 395 8.79 1.95 6.71
N TYR A 396 8.82 2.70 7.81
CA TYR A 396 9.97 2.70 8.71
C TYR A 396 10.16 1.34 9.38
N LEU A 397 9.06 0.64 9.68
CA LEU A 397 9.14 -0.72 10.19
C LEU A 397 9.77 -1.66 9.17
N LEU A 398 9.35 -1.61 7.89
CA LEU A 398 9.99 -2.38 6.81
C LEU A 398 11.50 -2.08 6.74
N CYS A 399 11.89 -0.81 6.74
CA CYS A 399 13.30 -0.40 6.71
C CYS A 399 14.15 -1.01 7.85
N HIS A 400 13.58 -1.26 9.03
CA HIS A 400 14.28 -1.90 10.14
C HIS A 400 14.42 -3.42 9.99
N VAL A 401 13.47 -4.08 9.32
CA VAL A 401 13.32 -5.54 9.37
C VAL A 401 13.70 -6.24 8.08
N THR A 402 13.97 -5.49 7.01
CA THR A 402 14.42 -6.01 5.72
C THR A 402 15.88 -5.67 5.42
N THR A 403 16.40 -6.21 4.33
CA THR A 403 17.75 -5.93 3.81
C THR A 403 17.89 -4.53 3.20
N ASN A 404 19.14 -4.08 3.02
CA ASN A 404 19.42 -2.80 2.37
C ASN A 404 18.88 -2.75 0.95
N ASP A 405 19.05 -3.83 0.17
CA ASP A 405 18.52 -3.98 -1.19
C ASP A 405 16.99 -3.81 -1.22
N PHE A 406 16.29 -4.36 -0.22
CA PHE A 406 14.85 -4.11 -0.08
C PHE A 406 14.55 -2.65 0.26
N GLY A 407 15.37 -2.01 1.09
CA GLY A 407 15.26 -0.58 1.39
C GLY A 407 15.45 0.32 0.16
N GLU A 408 16.38 -0.04 -0.73
CA GLU A 408 16.56 0.62 -2.03
C GLU A 408 15.30 0.43 -2.90
N MET A 409 14.72 -0.78 -2.94
CA MET A 409 13.42 -1.01 -3.59
C MET A 409 12.29 -0.15 -2.99
N LEU A 410 12.26 0.03 -1.67
CA LEU A 410 11.28 0.90 -1.02
C LEU A 410 11.44 2.36 -1.44
N GLN A 411 12.68 2.86 -1.56
CA GLN A 411 12.96 4.18 -2.09
C GLN A 411 12.51 4.31 -3.56
N GLU A 412 12.86 3.33 -4.40
CA GLU A 412 12.51 3.33 -5.83
C GLU A 412 11.01 3.28 -6.08
N THR A 413 10.26 2.65 -5.18
CA THR A 413 8.81 2.52 -5.25
C THR A 413 8.07 3.58 -4.44
N HIS A 414 8.77 4.45 -3.70
CA HIS A 414 8.15 5.50 -2.92
C HIS A 414 7.62 6.60 -3.86
N PRO A 415 6.32 6.94 -3.80
CA PRO A 415 5.70 7.87 -4.73
C PRO A 415 6.22 9.31 -4.69
N GLU A 416 6.68 9.76 -3.52
CA GLU A 416 7.26 11.09 -3.36
C GLU A 416 8.74 11.12 -3.77
N GLY A 417 9.32 9.99 -4.20
CA GLY A 417 10.68 9.90 -4.73
C GLY A 417 11.78 10.17 -3.71
N HIS A 418 11.45 10.06 -2.42
CA HIS A 418 12.39 10.15 -1.32
C HIS A 418 12.71 8.78 -0.75
N ASP A 419 13.80 8.70 0.02
CA ASP A 419 14.26 7.48 0.68
C ASP A 419 13.66 7.42 2.09
N PRO A 420 12.58 6.64 2.32
CA PRO A 420 11.95 6.57 3.62
C PRO A 420 12.88 5.99 4.70
N CYS A 421 13.82 5.11 4.32
CA CYS A 421 14.75 4.50 5.26
C CYS A 421 15.82 5.48 5.73
N ARG A 422 16.27 6.36 4.83
CA ARG A 422 17.24 7.42 5.15
C ARG A 422 16.61 8.61 5.87
N GLU A 423 15.38 8.99 5.51
CA GLU A 423 14.64 10.05 6.20
C GLU A 423 14.24 9.69 7.63
N ALA A 424 14.02 8.40 7.88
CA ALA A 424 13.83 7.88 9.23
C ALA A 424 15.11 7.88 10.08
N GLU A 425 16.26 8.31 9.53
CA GLU A 425 17.57 8.35 10.19
C GLU A 425 17.97 6.99 10.82
N ILE A 426 17.56 5.87 10.19
CA ILE A 426 17.76 4.52 10.72
C ILE A 426 19.24 4.17 10.68
N SER A 427 19.91 4.37 11.81
CA SER A 427 21.34 4.07 11.96
C SER A 427 21.62 2.60 12.28
N THR A 428 20.64 1.89 12.85
CA THR A 428 20.74 0.47 13.22
C THR A 428 19.43 -0.24 12.90
N ARG A 429 19.49 -1.24 12.01
CA ARG A 429 18.36 -2.12 11.69
C ARG A 429 18.19 -3.18 12.77
N ILE A 430 16.94 -3.47 13.14
CA ILE A 430 16.59 -4.43 14.19
C ILE A 430 15.60 -5.44 13.57
N PRO A 431 16.10 -6.56 13.03
CA PRO A 431 15.25 -7.58 12.39
C PRO A 431 14.38 -8.28 13.43
N PHE A 432 13.34 -8.98 12.97
CA PHE A 432 12.54 -9.84 13.85
C PHE A 432 13.40 -11.03 14.33
N SER A 433 13.48 -11.21 15.65
CA SER A 433 14.29 -12.22 16.32
C SER A 433 14.01 -13.66 15.86
N HIS A 434 12.80 -13.93 15.36
CA HIS A 434 12.35 -15.26 14.92
C HIS A 434 12.61 -15.55 13.43
N LEU A 435 12.98 -14.55 12.62
CA LEU A 435 13.36 -14.74 11.21
C LEU A 435 14.87 -14.94 11.02
N THR A 436 15.67 -14.53 11.99
CA THR A 436 17.13 -14.71 11.97
C THR A 436 17.52 -16.13 12.42
N SER A 437 17.26 -17.15 11.59
CA SER A 437 18.01 -18.40 11.69
C SER A 437 19.34 -18.28 10.95
N THR A 438 20.40 -17.96 11.69
CA THR A 438 21.77 -17.92 11.18
C THR A 438 22.19 -19.24 10.54
N THR A 439 22.50 -19.17 9.25
CA THR A 439 23.23 -20.16 8.46
C THR A 439 24.51 -20.60 9.18
N THR A 440 24.49 -21.82 9.73
CA THR A 440 25.73 -22.55 10.02
C THR A 440 25.77 -23.76 9.11
N ALA A 441 26.77 -23.79 8.22
CA ALA A 441 26.99 -24.87 7.28
C ALA A 441 27.09 -26.22 8.01
N GLY A 442 26.10 -27.07 7.80
CA GLY A 442 26.05 -28.44 8.29
C GLY A 442 25.25 -29.28 7.31
N THR A 443 25.95 -30.20 6.66
CA THR A 443 25.47 -31.19 5.69
C THR A 443 24.03 -31.67 5.95
N SER A 444 23.23 -31.68 4.86
CA SER A 444 21.89 -32.26 4.80
C SER A 444 21.81 -33.64 5.47
N PRO A 445 20.66 -33.98 6.08
CA PRO A 445 19.85 -34.97 5.39
C PRO A 445 18.34 -34.67 5.40
N ALA A 446 17.74 -34.96 4.25
CA ALA A 446 16.41 -35.52 4.00
C ALA A 446 15.22 -35.13 4.91
N THR A 447 14.24 -34.53 4.24
CA THR A 447 12.80 -34.36 4.56
C THR A 447 12.22 -35.36 5.57
N THR A 448 11.50 -34.87 6.59
CA THR A 448 10.34 -35.57 7.17
C THR A 448 9.44 -34.61 7.95
N SER A 449 8.12 -34.81 7.82
CA SER A 449 7.01 -34.06 8.42
C SER A 449 7.26 -33.65 9.88
N GLY A 450 6.83 -32.44 10.27
CA GLY A 450 6.99 -31.86 11.60
C GLY A 450 6.25 -32.54 12.77
N VAL A 451 5.97 -33.83 12.69
CA VAL A 451 5.57 -34.65 13.84
C VAL A 451 6.76 -35.55 14.19
N PRO A 452 7.33 -35.46 15.40
CA PRO A 452 8.43 -36.32 15.80
C PRO A 452 7.96 -37.79 15.86
N ASP A 453 8.84 -38.74 15.51
CA ASP A 453 8.53 -40.17 15.63
C ASP A 453 8.16 -40.51 17.08
N ASN A 454 7.11 -41.32 17.27
CA ASN A 454 6.65 -41.70 18.60
C ASN A 454 7.77 -42.44 19.35
N PRO A 455 8.31 -41.87 20.45
CA PRO A 455 9.45 -42.45 21.13
C PRO A 455 9.07 -43.67 21.98
N GLY A 456 7.76 -43.92 22.20
CA GLY A 456 7.28 -44.98 23.07
C GLY A 456 7.75 -44.83 24.52
N ASN A 457 7.54 -45.88 25.32
CA ASN A 457 8.04 -45.95 26.69
C ASN A 457 9.53 -46.36 26.71
N THR A 458 10.39 -45.54 26.12
CA THR A 458 11.84 -45.79 25.98
C THR A 458 12.70 -44.99 26.96
N LYS A 459 12.08 -44.10 27.73
CA LYS A 459 12.72 -43.24 28.72
C LYS A 459 12.02 -43.34 30.06
N ASP A 460 12.76 -43.15 31.13
CA ASP A 460 12.22 -42.90 32.47
C ASP A 460 12.96 -41.72 33.15
N CYS A 461 12.51 -41.31 34.34
CA CYS A 461 13.11 -40.17 35.04
C CYS A 461 14.62 -40.34 35.35
N SER A 462 15.14 -41.58 35.40
CA SER A 462 16.56 -41.83 35.65
C SER A 462 17.45 -41.59 34.43
N ASP A 463 16.86 -41.49 33.24
CA ASP A 463 17.57 -41.12 32.01
C ASP A 463 17.95 -39.64 31.94
N PHE A 464 17.41 -38.81 32.82
CA PHE A 464 17.61 -37.36 32.83
C PHE A 464 18.42 -36.94 34.06
N SER A 465 19.37 -36.04 33.86
CA SER A 465 20.22 -35.54 34.95
C SER A 465 19.59 -34.35 35.69
N THR A 466 18.68 -33.62 35.05
CA THR A 466 17.98 -32.46 35.62
C THR A 466 16.51 -32.42 35.20
N TYR A 467 15.67 -31.73 35.98
CA TYR A 467 14.27 -31.54 35.66
C TYR A 467 14.02 -30.81 34.33
N PRO A 468 14.72 -29.70 33.99
CA PRO A 468 14.55 -29.04 32.70
C PRO A 468 14.81 -29.95 31.49
N ASP A 469 15.75 -30.90 31.60
CA ASP A 469 16.02 -31.86 30.52
C ASP A 469 14.86 -32.85 30.34
N ALA A 470 14.29 -33.33 31.45
CA ALA A 470 13.10 -34.20 31.43
C ALA A 470 11.87 -33.45 30.92
N LYS A 471 11.68 -32.19 31.35
CA LYS A 471 10.57 -31.33 30.92
C LYS A 471 10.66 -30.96 29.44
N ALA A 472 11.84 -30.62 28.94
CA ALA A 472 12.03 -30.36 27.50
C ALA A 472 11.70 -31.59 26.64
N TRP A 473 12.09 -32.78 27.09
CA TRP A 473 11.73 -34.03 26.41
C TRP A 473 10.21 -34.26 26.48
N PHE A 474 9.59 -34.12 27.65
CA PHE A 474 8.16 -34.28 27.83
C PHE A 474 7.35 -33.29 26.96
N ASP A 475 7.68 -32.00 27.00
CA ASP A 475 7.00 -30.95 26.24
C ASP A 475 7.13 -31.17 24.71
N THR A 476 8.21 -31.84 24.26
CA THR A 476 8.40 -32.20 22.85
C THR A 476 7.40 -33.26 22.36
N TYR A 477 7.08 -34.26 23.19
CA TYR A 477 6.30 -35.43 22.77
C TYR A 477 4.87 -35.44 23.32
N PHE A 478 4.62 -34.84 24.47
CA PHE A 478 3.33 -34.82 25.16
C PHE A 478 2.19 -34.28 24.28
N PRO A 479 2.36 -33.21 23.48
CA PRO A 479 1.30 -32.72 22.58
C PRO A 479 0.86 -33.74 21.52
N TYR A 480 1.74 -34.68 21.15
CA TYR A 480 1.51 -35.65 20.08
C TYR A 480 1.09 -37.03 20.61
N PHE A 481 1.67 -37.46 21.74
CA PHE A 481 1.54 -38.83 22.25
C PHE A 481 1.12 -38.92 23.72
N GLY A 482 0.88 -37.79 24.39
CA GLY A 482 0.66 -37.73 25.84
C GLY A 482 1.89 -38.16 26.62
N ASP A 483 1.72 -38.55 27.88
CA ASP A 483 2.80 -39.07 28.71
C ASP A 483 3.18 -40.53 28.33
N VAL A 484 3.77 -40.66 27.15
CA VAL A 484 4.09 -41.95 26.54
C VAL A 484 5.18 -42.73 27.31
N ALA A 485 6.02 -42.02 28.06
CA ALA A 485 7.10 -42.55 28.88
C ALA A 485 6.76 -42.63 30.38
N ARG A 486 5.55 -42.21 30.78
CA ARG A 486 5.08 -42.24 32.18
C ARG A 486 5.97 -41.44 33.13
N LEU A 487 6.40 -40.27 32.67
CA LEU A 487 7.26 -39.35 33.41
C LEU A 487 6.47 -38.49 34.41
N ASP A 488 5.17 -38.31 34.20
CA ASP A 488 4.24 -37.56 35.03
C ASP A 488 3.29 -38.55 35.74
N GLY A 489 3.66 -38.92 36.96
CA GLY A 489 3.00 -40.00 37.70
C GLY A 489 1.64 -39.62 38.28
N ASP A 490 1.43 -38.35 38.60
CA ASP A 490 0.24 -37.76 39.19
C ASP A 490 -0.65 -37.00 38.20
N ASN A 491 -0.20 -36.88 36.94
CA ASN A 491 -0.92 -36.27 35.81
C ASN A 491 -1.25 -34.80 36.03
N ASP A 492 -0.34 -34.05 36.65
CA ASP A 492 -0.48 -32.62 36.86
C ASP A 492 0.23 -31.77 35.78
N GLY A 493 0.90 -32.43 34.85
CA GLY A 493 1.60 -31.83 33.71
C GLY A 493 3.08 -31.58 33.95
N GLU A 494 3.63 -31.97 35.12
CA GLU A 494 5.03 -31.76 35.46
C GLU A 494 5.80 -33.09 35.57
N PRO A 495 6.68 -33.42 34.60
CA PRO A 495 7.36 -34.71 34.57
C PRO A 495 8.53 -34.76 35.55
N CYS A 496 8.71 -35.89 36.23
CA CYS A 496 9.93 -36.19 36.97
C CYS A 496 10.33 -35.12 38.01
N GLU A 497 9.37 -34.53 38.74
CA GLU A 497 9.59 -33.44 39.69
C GLU A 497 10.68 -33.70 40.74
N SER A 498 10.94 -34.98 41.04
CA SER A 498 12.01 -35.40 41.96
C SER A 498 13.45 -35.13 41.46
N LEU A 499 13.62 -34.73 40.20
CA LEU A 499 14.93 -34.40 39.62
C LEU A 499 15.45 -33.03 40.09
N PRO A 500 16.78 -32.83 40.10
CA PRO A 500 17.36 -31.54 40.45
C PRO A 500 16.79 -30.40 39.60
N GLY A 501 16.28 -29.37 40.27
CA GLY A 501 15.66 -28.20 39.62
C GLY A 501 14.16 -28.33 39.33
N GLY A 502 13.49 -29.36 39.87
CA GLY A 502 12.03 -29.50 39.83
C GLY A 502 11.27 -28.55 40.76
N PRO A 503 9.94 -28.41 40.55
CA PRO A 503 9.05 -27.52 41.29
C PRO A 503 8.86 -27.86 42.78
#